data_AF-A0A348DK26-F1
#
_entry.id   AF-A0A348DK26-F1
#
_cell.length_a   1.000
_cell.length_b   1.000
_cell.length_c   1.000
_cell.angle_alpha   90.00
_cell.angle_beta   90.00
_cell.angle_gamma   90.00
#
_symmetry.space_group_name_H-M   'P 1'
#
loop_
_entity.id
_entity.type
_entity.pdbx_description
1 polymer ?
#
loop_
_entity_poly.entity_id
_entity_poly.type
_entity_poly.pdbx_seq_one_letter_code
_entity_poly.pdbx_strand_id
1 'polypeptide(L)'
;MADSLALAAGQLSLNAWQGKWDEALAVLEQYPSLINHVSQKKGYSALHQAAWHGADLTVIGRLLQYGADTQLKTHDKQQTAYDIAVKKHAQREDLRFVLYPASRTLAQLMRKIFAQGMPELMNYPDKLLMDNLVMLLSDEECVSPTASAKERFYGAFMAMTGTSLSTPFVRHASIPPHWWVDTDYWRDEFLPQLLALEKRKSCIPLEHSWATIGDLLTPDHSGWGLRGDPWLWMEMRKSLSRVPLPDTLKELTALLRNVVLARTNSSMLDDDAVYIPRFCRGGMSSGHISLRFWEQKAIPSIVQRAGWLREMWGAGERG
;
A
#
# COMPACT_ATOMS: atom_id res chain seq x y z
N MET A 1 -2.48 18.61 -32.72
CA MET A 1 -2.62 17.77 -31.51
C MET A 1 -1.52 16.72 -31.39
N ALA A 2 -1.20 15.96 -32.44
CA ALA A 2 -0.09 14.99 -32.38
C ALA A 2 1.29 15.67 -32.23
N ASP A 3 1.55 16.73 -33.00
CA ASP A 3 2.84 17.45 -32.94
C ASP A 3 3.07 18.15 -31.60
N SER A 4 2.01 18.67 -30.98
CA SER A 4 2.08 19.31 -29.65
C SER A 4 2.38 18.29 -28.55
N LEU A 5 1.81 17.08 -28.63
CA LEU A 5 2.07 16.02 -27.66
C LEU A 5 3.50 15.47 -27.79
N ALA A 6 4.01 15.32 -29.02
CA ALA A 6 5.39 14.90 -29.26
C ALA A 6 6.40 15.93 -28.74
N LEU A 7 6.14 17.22 -28.95
CA LEU A 7 6.95 18.30 -28.41
C LEU A 7 6.95 18.29 -26.87
N ALA A 8 5.76 18.17 -26.25
CA ALA A 8 5.61 18.07 -24.80
C ALA A 8 6.34 16.86 -24.21
N ALA A 9 6.28 15.70 -24.88
CA ALA A 9 7.01 14.49 -24.48
C ALA A 9 8.54 14.69 -24.52
N GLY A 10 9.04 15.39 -25.54
CA GLY A 10 10.44 15.81 -25.63
C GLY A 10 10.84 16.76 -24.51
N GLN A 11 10.01 17.75 -24.20
CA GLN A 11 10.22 18.71 -23.10
C GLN A 11 10.24 18.01 -21.74
N LEU A 12 9.26 17.13 -21.47
CA LEU A 12 9.22 16.34 -20.23
C LEU A 12 10.50 15.51 -20.06
N SER A 13 10.91 14.81 -21.12
CA SER A 13 12.12 13.98 -21.09
C SER A 13 13.39 14.80 -20.83
N LEU A 14 13.49 15.98 -21.45
CA LEU A 14 14.63 16.89 -21.29
C LEU A 14 14.67 17.50 -19.88
N ASN A 15 13.54 18.01 -19.39
CA ASN A 15 13.43 18.63 -18.08
C ASN A 15 13.73 17.61 -16.96
N ALA A 16 13.13 16.41 -17.04
CA ALA A 16 13.40 15.34 -16.09
C ALA A 16 14.86 14.88 -16.14
N TRP A 17 15.47 14.79 -17.32
CA TRP A 17 16.89 14.46 -17.45
C TRP A 17 17.80 15.52 -16.82
N GLN A 18 17.44 16.81 -16.92
CA GLN A 18 18.17 17.93 -16.31
C GLN A 18 17.87 18.13 -14.82
N GLY A 19 16.90 17.42 -14.23
CA GLY A 19 16.47 17.62 -12.85
C GLY A 19 15.63 18.90 -12.64
N LYS A 20 15.06 19.45 -13.71
CA LYS A 20 14.20 20.65 -13.71
C LYS A 20 12.76 20.26 -13.39
N TRP A 21 12.50 20.00 -12.10
CA TRP A 21 11.26 19.39 -11.65
C TRP A 21 10.04 20.29 -11.78
N ASP A 22 10.17 21.59 -11.52
CA ASP A 22 9.05 22.53 -11.66
C ASP A 22 8.57 22.59 -13.12
N GLU A 23 9.50 22.65 -14.07
CA GLU A 23 9.19 22.65 -15.50
C GLU A 23 8.69 21.29 -15.98
N ALA A 24 9.21 20.18 -15.43
CA ALA A 24 8.70 18.84 -15.74
C ALA A 24 7.25 18.66 -15.23
N LEU A 25 6.96 19.13 -14.01
CA LEU A 25 5.62 19.08 -13.42
C LEU A 25 4.64 20.00 -14.15
N ALA A 26 5.08 21.18 -14.60
CA ALA A 26 4.25 22.08 -15.42
C ALA A 26 3.84 21.43 -16.76
N VAL A 27 4.73 20.63 -17.38
CA VAL A 27 4.36 19.85 -18.57
C VAL A 27 3.33 18.77 -18.22
N LEU A 28 3.47 18.09 -17.09
CA LEU A 28 2.52 17.06 -16.65
C LEU A 28 1.16 17.63 -16.24
N GLU A 29 1.11 18.86 -15.72
CA GLU A 29 -0.15 19.57 -15.45
C GLU A 29 -0.97 19.76 -16.74
N GLN A 30 -0.29 20.09 -17.84
CA GLN A 30 -0.94 20.28 -19.14
C GLN A 30 -1.19 18.94 -19.88
N TYR A 31 -0.31 17.96 -19.69
CA TYR A 31 -0.35 16.67 -20.38
C TYR A 31 -0.15 15.47 -19.42
N PRO A 32 -1.12 15.18 -18.53
CA PRO A 32 -0.97 14.14 -17.50
C PRO A 32 -0.70 12.73 -18.04
N SER A 33 -1.19 12.43 -19.26
CA SER A 33 -0.98 11.13 -19.92
C SER A 33 0.49 10.83 -20.24
N LEU A 34 1.38 11.82 -20.14
CA LEU A 34 2.81 11.65 -20.39
C LEU A 34 3.60 11.13 -19.19
N ILE A 35 2.99 10.93 -18.01
CA ILE A 35 3.70 10.54 -16.78
C ILE A 35 4.59 9.29 -16.94
N ASN A 36 4.11 8.32 -17.71
CA ASN A 36 4.82 7.06 -18.00
C ASN A 36 5.45 7.05 -19.40
N HIS A 37 5.53 8.22 -20.06
CA HIS A 37 6.32 8.36 -21.29
C HIS A 37 7.79 8.06 -20.99
N VAL A 38 8.45 7.33 -21.90
CA VAL A 38 9.84 6.90 -21.73
C VAL A 38 10.71 7.42 -22.87
N SER A 39 11.95 7.77 -22.54
CA SER A 39 12.92 8.17 -23.57
C SER A 39 13.20 7.05 -24.57
N GLN A 40 13.29 7.39 -25.86
CA GLN A 40 13.37 6.40 -26.95
C GLN A 40 14.54 5.42 -26.80
N LYS A 41 15.72 5.90 -26.40
CA LYS A 41 16.95 5.07 -26.41
C LYS A 41 17.08 4.17 -25.19
N LYS A 42 16.84 4.70 -23.99
CA LYS A 42 17.11 3.98 -22.74
C LYS A 42 15.84 3.60 -21.98
N GLY A 43 14.67 4.13 -22.34
CA GLY A 43 13.42 3.81 -21.65
C GLY A 43 13.27 4.50 -20.29
N TYR A 44 13.89 5.66 -20.07
CA TYR A 44 13.74 6.40 -18.80
C TYR A 44 12.45 7.22 -18.80
N SER A 45 11.59 7.00 -17.82
CA SER A 45 10.45 7.88 -17.49
C SER A 45 10.86 8.99 -16.52
N ALA A 46 9.95 9.94 -16.24
CA ALA A 46 10.16 10.97 -15.23
C ALA A 46 10.50 10.39 -13.85
N LEU A 47 9.82 9.31 -13.43
CA LEU A 47 10.09 8.66 -12.14
C LEU A 47 11.49 8.03 -12.07
N HIS A 48 11.97 7.42 -13.17
CA HIS A 48 13.33 6.91 -13.24
C HIS A 48 14.37 8.03 -13.10
N GLN A 49 14.14 9.17 -13.75
CA GLN A 49 15.04 10.32 -13.63
C GLN A 49 15.01 10.90 -12.21
N ALA A 50 13.83 10.99 -11.58
CA ALA A 50 13.70 11.47 -10.21
C ALA A 50 14.46 10.58 -9.23
N ALA A 51 14.36 9.26 -9.38
CA ALA A 51 15.16 8.30 -8.62
C ALA A 51 16.66 8.41 -8.91
N TRP A 52 17.06 8.69 -10.16
CA TRP A 52 18.47 8.86 -10.53
C TRP A 52 19.09 10.10 -9.90
N HIS A 53 18.37 11.22 -9.91
CA HIS A 53 18.79 12.49 -9.29
C HIS A 53 18.69 12.47 -7.76
N GLY A 54 17.91 11.54 -7.19
CA GLY A 54 17.65 11.51 -5.75
C GLY A 54 16.71 12.64 -5.33
N ALA A 55 15.68 12.89 -6.13
CA ALA A 55 14.73 13.98 -5.90
C ALA A 55 14.05 13.89 -4.52
N ASP A 56 13.58 15.03 -4.03
CA ASP A 56 12.89 15.12 -2.75
C ASP A 56 11.52 14.43 -2.79
N LEU A 57 11.01 14.03 -1.63
CA LEU A 57 9.77 13.26 -1.53
C LEU A 57 8.56 14.03 -2.06
N THR A 58 8.60 15.35 -2.06
CA THR A 58 7.55 16.21 -2.66
C THR A 58 7.46 16.02 -4.17
N VAL A 59 8.60 16.00 -4.88
CA VAL A 59 8.68 15.72 -6.32
C VAL A 59 8.23 14.29 -6.61
N ILE A 60 8.75 13.32 -5.85
CA ILE A 60 8.36 11.90 -5.99
C ILE A 60 6.86 11.74 -5.78
N GLY A 61 6.31 12.35 -4.73
CA GLY A 61 4.89 12.35 -4.41
C GLY A 61 4.04 12.89 -5.53
N ARG A 62 4.43 14.02 -6.14
CA ARG A 62 3.72 14.60 -7.29
C ARG A 62 3.74 13.68 -8.51
N LEU A 63 4.88 13.07 -8.84
CA LEU A 63 4.96 12.11 -9.95
C LEU A 63 4.07 10.88 -9.70
N LEU A 64 4.07 10.34 -8.47
CA LEU A 64 3.21 9.24 -8.08
C LEU A 64 1.72 9.61 -8.13
N GLN A 65 1.35 10.84 -7.72
CA GLN A 65 -0.01 11.38 -7.84
C GLN A 65 -0.49 11.48 -9.29
N TYR A 66 0.41 11.78 -10.24
CA TYR A 66 0.11 11.72 -11.68
C TYR A 66 -0.06 10.29 -12.22
N GLY A 67 0.23 9.26 -11.42
CA GLY A 67 0.11 7.86 -11.81
C GLY A 67 1.39 7.28 -12.39
N ALA A 68 2.55 7.74 -11.93
CA ALA A 68 3.82 7.12 -12.28
C ALA A 68 3.86 5.64 -11.83
N ASP A 69 4.25 4.77 -12.75
CA ASP A 69 4.34 3.33 -12.51
C ASP A 69 5.66 2.96 -11.82
N THR A 70 5.57 2.42 -10.60
CA THR A 70 6.75 2.02 -9.80
C THR A 70 7.42 0.75 -10.31
N GLN A 71 6.73 -0.03 -11.15
CA GLN A 71 7.22 -1.28 -11.74
C GLN A 71 7.67 -1.13 -13.19
N LEU A 72 7.49 0.05 -13.80
CA LEU A 72 8.02 0.33 -15.13
C LEU A 72 9.53 0.15 -15.13
N LYS A 73 10.05 -0.53 -16.15
CA LYS A 73 11.48 -0.82 -16.30
C LYS A 73 12.08 -0.04 -17.46
N THR A 74 13.33 0.41 -17.28
CA THR A 74 14.12 0.94 -18.39
C THR A 74 14.38 -0.14 -19.44
N HIS A 75 14.48 0.25 -20.71
CA HIS A 75 14.71 -0.70 -21.81
C HIS A 75 16.12 -1.30 -21.73
N ASP A 76 17.11 -0.49 -21.35
CA ASP A 76 18.53 -0.85 -21.43
C ASP A 76 18.97 -1.84 -20.33
N LYS A 77 18.66 -1.52 -19.09
CA LYS A 77 19.14 -2.24 -17.89
C LYS A 77 18.03 -2.97 -17.15
N GLN A 78 16.78 -2.88 -17.62
CA GLN A 78 15.63 -3.51 -16.99
C GLN A 78 15.45 -3.09 -15.52
N GLN A 79 15.80 -1.85 -15.20
CA GLN A 79 15.76 -1.30 -13.84
C GLN A 79 14.46 -0.53 -13.61
N THR A 80 13.85 -0.72 -12.45
CA THR A 80 12.78 0.16 -11.93
C THR A 80 13.37 1.44 -11.32
N ALA A 81 12.52 2.41 -11.01
CA ALA A 81 12.92 3.58 -10.22
C ALA A 81 13.53 3.18 -8.86
N TYR A 82 12.99 2.15 -8.20
CA TYR A 82 13.56 1.58 -6.97
C TYR A 82 15.00 1.08 -7.17
N ASP A 83 15.25 0.30 -8.21
CA ASP A 83 16.59 -0.26 -8.47
C ASP A 83 17.63 0.85 -8.72
N ILE A 84 17.19 1.93 -9.38
CA ILE A 84 18.03 3.11 -9.59
C ILE A 84 18.32 3.79 -8.25
N ALA A 85 17.31 4.01 -7.41
CA ALA A 85 17.47 4.63 -6.08
C ALA A 85 18.41 3.82 -5.19
N VAL A 86 18.23 2.50 -5.09
CA VAL A 86 19.12 1.60 -4.34
C VAL A 86 20.57 1.71 -4.82
N LYS A 87 20.78 1.77 -6.14
CA LYS A 87 22.12 1.81 -6.73
C LYS A 87 22.81 3.18 -6.61
N LYS A 88 22.05 4.27 -6.70
CA LYS A 88 22.59 5.64 -6.76
C LYS A 88 22.59 6.35 -5.43
N HIS A 89 21.65 6.00 -4.56
CA HIS A 89 21.36 6.68 -3.30
C HIS A 89 21.08 5.66 -2.19
N ALA A 90 22.07 4.80 -1.88
CA ALA A 90 21.90 3.70 -0.93
C ALA A 90 21.41 4.14 0.46
N GLN A 91 21.79 5.35 0.86
CA GLN A 91 21.41 6.04 2.11
C GLN A 91 19.99 6.63 2.11
N ARG A 92 19.32 6.73 0.95
CA ARG A 92 17.95 7.26 0.82
C ARG A 92 16.93 6.15 1.02
N GLU A 93 16.77 5.74 2.28
CA GLU A 93 15.79 4.73 2.68
C GLU A 93 14.34 5.16 2.41
N ASP A 94 14.08 6.46 2.47
CA ASP A 94 12.83 7.10 2.07
C ASP A 94 12.48 6.77 0.61
N LEU A 95 13.41 6.95 -0.32
CA LEU A 95 13.21 6.61 -1.74
C LEU A 95 13.00 5.11 -1.93
N ARG A 96 13.75 4.27 -1.21
CA ARG A 96 13.58 2.81 -1.26
C ARG A 96 12.19 2.40 -0.78
N PHE A 97 11.66 3.07 0.22
CA PHE A 97 10.33 2.81 0.73
C PHE A 97 9.23 3.27 -0.23
N VAL A 98 9.24 4.54 -0.66
CA VAL A 98 8.13 5.10 -1.49
C VAL A 98 8.14 4.58 -2.93
N LEU A 99 9.31 4.19 -3.45
CA LEU A 99 9.44 3.62 -4.80
C LEU A 99 9.35 2.09 -4.83
N TYR A 100 9.17 1.43 -3.68
CA TYR A 100 9.15 -0.03 -3.60
C TYR A 100 8.20 -0.62 -4.68
N PRO A 101 8.68 -1.53 -5.54
CA PRO A 101 7.97 -1.93 -6.76
C PRO A 101 6.91 -2.98 -6.45
N ALA A 102 5.90 -2.61 -5.66
CA ALA A 102 4.76 -3.43 -5.32
C ALA A 102 3.47 -2.92 -5.95
N SER A 103 2.65 -3.86 -6.40
CA SER A 103 1.28 -3.58 -6.82
C SER A 103 0.39 -3.33 -5.62
N ARG A 104 -0.63 -2.49 -5.76
CA ARG A 104 -1.67 -2.39 -4.73
C ARG A 104 -2.43 -3.70 -4.60
N THR A 105 -2.66 -4.10 -3.35
CA THR A 105 -3.46 -5.28 -3.03
C THR A 105 -4.95 -5.00 -3.22
N LEU A 106 -5.78 -6.04 -3.35
CA LEU A 106 -7.23 -5.84 -3.39
C LEU A 106 -7.74 -5.07 -2.16
N ALA A 107 -7.25 -5.37 -0.96
CA ALA A 107 -7.61 -4.62 0.25
C ALA A 107 -7.27 -3.12 0.15
N GLN A 108 -6.12 -2.76 -0.42
CA GLN A 108 -5.76 -1.35 -0.64
C GLN A 108 -6.68 -0.68 -1.65
N LEU A 109 -6.99 -1.36 -2.76
CA LEU A 109 -7.91 -0.84 -3.78
C LEU A 109 -9.33 -0.67 -3.25
N MET A 110 -9.81 -1.62 -2.44
CA MET A 110 -11.08 -1.51 -1.74
C MET A 110 -11.09 -0.28 -0.83
N ARG A 111 -10.09 -0.10 0.04
CA ARG A 111 -9.98 1.10 0.89
C ARG A 111 -10.00 2.40 0.09
N LYS A 112 -9.34 2.44 -1.08
CA LYS A 112 -9.40 3.59 -1.99
C LYS A 112 -10.82 3.88 -2.49
N ILE A 113 -11.57 2.87 -2.91
CA ILE A 113 -12.97 3.03 -3.34
C ILE A 113 -13.78 3.66 -2.21
N PHE A 114 -13.64 3.16 -0.98
CA PHE A 114 -14.39 3.68 0.17
C PHE A 114 -14.01 5.10 0.58
N ALA A 115 -12.74 5.47 0.45
CA ALA A 115 -12.30 6.84 0.72
C ALA A 115 -12.82 7.86 -0.30
N GLN A 116 -13.28 7.42 -1.48
CA GLN A 116 -13.94 8.29 -2.46
C GLN A 116 -15.43 8.52 -2.12
N GLY A 117 -15.96 7.80 -1.14
CA GLY A 117 -17.34 7.90 -0.66
C GLY A 117 -17.95 6.51 -0.47
N MET A 118 -18.69 6.33 0.63
CA MET A 118 -19.57 5.17 0.78
C MET A 118 -20.89 5.43 0.04
N PRO A 119 -21.45 4.45 -0.68
CA PRO A 119 -22.79 4.59 -1.21
C PRO A 119 -23.78 4.83 -0.07
N GLU A 120 -24.76 5.72 -0.28
CA GLU A 120 -25.83 5.99 0.69
C GLU A 120 -26.61 4.71 1.07
N LEU A 121 -26.65 3.74 0.15
CA LEU A 121 -27.33 2.46 0.30
C LEU A 121 -26.55 1.42 1.13
N MET A 122 -25.30 1.70 1.50
CA MET A 122 -24.47 0.73 2.23
C MET A 122 -24.90 0.63 3.70
N ASN A 123 -25.52 -0.49 4.06
CA ASN A 123 -26.02 -0.77 5.40
C ASN A 123 -24.93 -1.33 6.33
N TYR A 124 -25.22 -1.46 7.62
CA TYR A 124 -24.27 -1.99 8.61
C TYR A 124 -23.68 -3.38 8.24
N PRO A 125 -24.46 -4.36 7.72
CA PRO A 125 -23.91 -5.65 7.31
C PRO A 125 -22.88 -5.52 6.17
N ASP A 126 -23.12 -4.64 5.19
CA ASP A 126 -22.17 -4.39 4.10
C ASP A 126 -20.89 -3.72 4.61
N LYS A 127 -21.00 -2.81 5.59
CA LYS A 127 -19.83 -2.20 6.26
C LYS A 127 -19.01 -3.26 7.01
N LEU A 128 -19.67 -4.15 7.74
CA LEU A 128 -19.00 -5.24 8.44
C LEU A 128 -18.37 -6.25 7.45
N LEU A 129 -19.05 -6.55 6.35
CA LEU A 129 -18.52 -7.39 5.28
C LEU A 129 -17.28 -6.75 4.64
N MET A 130 -17.34 -5.46 4.32
CA MET A 130 -16.21 -4.67 3.83
C MET A 130 -15.00 -4.81 4.75
N ASP A 131 -15.21 -4.57 6.04
CA ASP A 131 -14.16 -4.65 7.05
C ASP A 131 -13.51 -6.04 7.07
N ASN A 132 -14.31 -7.09 6.99
CA ASN A 132 -13.79 -8.45 7.00
C ASN A 132 -13.08 -8.83 5.68
N LEU A 133 -13.61 -8.38 4.54
CA LEU A 133 -13.00 -8.58 3.23
C LEU A 133 -11.65 -7.86 3.13
N VAL A 134 -11.54 -6.62 3.62
CA VAL A 134 -10.26 -5.89 3.69
C VAL A 134 -9.27 -6.71 4.51
N MET A 135 -9.64 -7.18 5.70
CA MET A 135 -8.75 -7.99 6.53
C MET A 135 -8.31 -9.30 5.86
N LEU A 136 -9.22 -9.97 5.13
CA LEU A 136 -8.93 -11.22 4.44
C LEU A 136 -8.03 -11.02 3.21
N LEU A 137 -8.25 -9.95 2.46
CA LEU A 137 -7.55 -9.63 1.21
C LEU A 137 -6.29 -8.76 1.41
N SER A 138 -5.96 -8.40 2.65
CA SER A 138 -4.73 -7.66 2.99
C SER A 138 -3.45 -8.46 2.78
N ASP A 139 -3.57 -9.78 2.75
CA ASP A 139 -2.48 -10.70 2.45
C ASP A 139 -2.89 -11.54 1.24
N GLU A 140 -2.43 -11.16 0.05
CA GLU A 140 -2.84 -11.78 -1.21
C GLU A 140 -2.44 -13.27 -1.29
N GLU A 141 -1.50 -13.73 -0.46
CA GLU A 141 -1.13 -15.14 -0.32
C GLU A 141 -2.26 -15.99 0.29
N CYS A 142 -3.18 -15.37 1.06
CA CYS A 142 -4.23 -16.09 1.79
C CYS A 142 -5.41 -16.54 0.91
N VAL A 143 -5.59 -15.98 -0.29
CA VAL A 143 -6.75 -16.26 -1.14
C VAL A 143 -6.28 -16.58 -2.56
N SER A 144 -5.90 -17.85 -2.79
CA SER A 144 -5.49 -18.38 -4.10
C SER A 144 -4.55 -17.41 -4.85
N PRO A 145 -3.27 -17.31 -4.45
CA PRO A 145 -2.37 -16.25 -4.90
C PRO A 145 -2.13 -16.21 -6.41
N THR A 146 -2.38 -17.32 -7.10
CA THR A 146 -2.24 -17.43 -8.56
C THR A 146 -3.52 -17.13 -9.33
N ALA A 147 -4.65 -16.98 -8.64
CA ALA A 147 -5.95 -16.71 -9.26
C ALA A 147 -6.12 -15.24 -9.64
N SER A 148 -7.03 -14.98 -10.58
CA SER A 148 -7.35 -13.62 -10.99
C SER A 148 -7.96 -12.81 -9.83
N ALA A 149 -7.82 -11.48 -9.89
CA ALA A 149 -8.44 -10.58 -8.92
C ALA A 149 -9.94 -10.85 -8.71
N LYS A 150 -10.66 -11.18 -9.79
CA LYS A 150 -12.06 -11.58 -9.76
C LYS A 150 -12.24 -12.83 -8.92
N GLU A 151 -11.56 -13.94 -9.25
CA GLU A 151 -11.70 -15.22 -8.54
C GLU A 151 -11.34 -15.09 -7.05
N ARG A 152 -10.28 -14.35 -6.72
CA ARG A 152 -9.92 -14.06 -5.32
C ARG A 152 -11.03 -13.33 -4.59
N PHE A 153 -11.64 -12.32 -5.23
CA PHE A 153 -12.77 -11.62 -4.63
C PHE A 153 -14.00 -12.52 -4.45
N TYR A 154 -14.34 -13.36 -5.44
CA TYR A 154 -15.43 -14.34 -5.33
C TYR A 154 -15.19 -15.31 -4.16
N GLY A 155 -13.98 -15.85 -4.04
CA GLY A 155 -13.61 -16.76 -2.95
C GLY A 155 -13.70 -16.08 -1.58
N ALA A 156 -13.19 -14.86 -1.46
CA ALA A 156 -13.28 -14.07 -0.24
C ALA A 156 -14.73 -13.74 0.13
N PHE A 157 -15.55 -13.33 -0.85
CA PHE A 157 -16.97 -13.03 -0.64
C PHE A 157 -17.73 -14.27 -0.16
N MET A 158 -17.54 -15.41 -0.82
CA MET A 158 -18.15 -16.68 -0.43
C MET A 158 -17.71 -17.11 0.97
N ALA A 159 -16.43 -16.97 1.30
CA ALA A 159 -15.91 -17.32 2.63
C ALA A 159 -16.53 -16.45 3.74
N MET A 160 -16.81 -15.17 3.46
CA MET A 160 -17.36 -14.24 4.44
C MET A 160 -18.89 -14.30 4.58
N THR A 161 -19.60 -14.64 3.50
CA THR A 161 -21.08 -14.56 3.46
C THR A 161 -21.76 -15.93 3.40
N GLY A 162 -21.03 -16.99 3.08
CA GLY A 162 -21.58 -18.31 2.77
C GLY A 162 -22.43 -18.34 1.48
N THR A 163 -22.49 -17.23 0.74
CA THR A 163 -23.34 -17.07 -0.45
C THR A 163 -22.47 -16.73 -1.66
N SER A 164 -22.73 -17.39 -2.79
CA SER A 164 -22.04 -17.03 -4.03
C SER A 164 -22.44 -15.61 -4.43
N LEU A 165 -21.48 -14.77 -4.80
CA LEU A 165 -21.73 -13.43 -5.31
C LEU A 165 -22.62 -13.43 -6.57
N SER A 166 -22.63 -14.55 -7.31
CA SER A 166 -23.51 -14.73 -8.48
C SER A 166 -24.98 -14.97 -8.11
N THR A 167 -25.30 -15.15 -6.82
CA THR A 167 -26.68 -15.35 -6.35
C THR A 167 -27.40 -14.00 -6.38
N PRO A 168 -28.53 -13.87 -7.10
CA PRO A 168 -29.32 -12.65 -7.09
C PRO A 168 -29.79 -12.29 -5.67
N PHE A 169 -29.84 -11.00 -5.36
CA PHE A 169 -30.37 -10.55 -4.08
C PHE A 169 -31.86 -10.86 -3.99
N VAL A 170 -32.25 -11.61 -2.96
CA VAL A 170 -33.65 -11.92 -2.67
C VAL A 170 -33.99 -11.36 -1.30
N ARG A 171 -34.96 -10.43 -1.27
CA ARG A 171 -35.52 -9.95 0.00
C ARG A 171 -36.21 -11.10 0.72
N HIS A 172 -35.75 -11.43 1.91
CA HIS A 172 -36.48 -12.37 2.75
C HIS A 172 -37.62 -11.63 3.45
N ALA A 173 -38.77 -12.29 3.55
CA ALA A 173 -39.96 -11.69 4.13
C ALA A 173 -39.82 -11.34 5.63
N SER A 174 -38.99 -12.09 6.37
CA SER A 174 -38.98 -12.04 7.84
C SER A 174 -37.81 -11.28 8.49
N ILE A 175 -36.91 -10.69 7.71
CA ILE A 175 -35.73 -9.98 8.25
C ILE A 175 -35.67 -8.56 7.64
N PRO A 176 -35.36 -7.52 8.42
CA PRO A 176 -35.39 -6.14 7.96
C PRO A 176 -34.49 -5.88 6.74
N PRO A 177 -34.88 -5.01 5.78
CA PRO A 177 -34.12 -4.76 4.54
C PRO A 177 -32.67 -4.29 4.72
N HIS A 178 -32.28 -3.78 5.88
CA HIS A 178 -30.94 -3.27 6.18
C HIS A 178 -30.06 -4.29 6.95
N TRP A 179 -30.51 -5.54 7.09
CA TRP A 179 -29.84 -6.63 7.82
C TRP A 179 -29.24 -7.70 6.90
N TRP A 180 -29.10 -7.39 5.61
CA TRP A 180 -28.52 -8.27 4.60
C TRP A 180 -27.31 -7.64 3.95
N VAL A 181 -26.49 -8.51 3.37
CA VAL A 181 -25.56 -8.12 2.32
C VAL A 181 -26.33 -8.03 1.01
N ASP A 182 -26.20 -6.90 0.31
CA ASP A 182 -26.77 -6.71 -1.02
C ASP A 182 -25.84 -7.31 -2.09
N THR A 183 -26.07 -8.58 -2.46
CA THR A 183 -25.23 -9.28 -3.45
C THR A 183 -25.26 -8.62 -4.82
N ASP A 184 -26.35 -7.93 -5.18
CA ASP A 184 -26.47 -7.23 -6.46
C ASP A 184 -25.57 -5.99 -6.47
N TYR A 185 -25.57 -5.19 -5.39
CA TYR A 185 -24.62 -4.09 -5.24
C TYR A 185 -23.16 -4.56 -5.33
N TRP A 186 -22.78 -5.59 -4.57
CA TRP A 186 -21.39 -6.08 -4.59
C TRP A 186 -20.96 -6.61 -5.95
N ARG A 187 -21.88 -7.25 -6.69
CA ARG A 187 -21.61 -7.85 -8.00
C ARG A 187 -21.60 -6.82 -9.13
N ASP A 188 -22.60 -5.95 -9.14
CA ASP A 188 -22.94 -5.11 -10.30
C ASP A 188 -22.38 -3.69 -10.17
N GLU A 189 -22.14 -3.20 -8.95
CA GLU A 189 -21.59 -1.87 -8.67
C GLU A 189 -20.13 -1.93 -8.17
N PHE A 190 -19.86 -2.69 -7.10
CA PHE A 190 -18.55 -2.66 -6.43
C PHE A 190 -17.45 -3.40 -7.20
N LEU A 191 -17.71 -4.65 -7.61
CA LEU A 191 -16.71 -5.48 -8.27
C LEU A 191 -16.17 -4.86 -9.57
N PRO A 192 -17.00 -4.27 -10.47
CA PRO A 192 -16.49 -3.61 -11.67
C PRO A 192 -15.53 -2.46 -11.36
N GLN A 193 -15.80 -1.66 -10.33
CA GLN A 193 -14.93 -0.57 -9.88
C GLN A 193 -13.58 -1.11 -9.36
N LEU A 194 -13.63 -2.16 -8.54
CA LEU A 194 -12.43 -2.83 -8.02
C LEU A 194 -11.55 -3.36 -9.16
N LEU A 195 -12.15 -4.05 -10.14
CA LEU A 195 -11.42 -4.60 -11.29
C LEU A 195 -10.90 -3.52 -12.23
N ALA A 196 -11.56 -2.36 -12.32
CA ALA A 196 -11.05 -1.22 -13.08
C ALA A 196 -9.78 -0.64 -12.44
N LEU A 197 -9.76 -0.52 -11.10
CA LEU A 197 -8.56 -0.09 -10.37
C LEU A 197 -7.43 -1.13 -10.45
N GLU A 198 -7.77 -2.42 -10.40
CA GLU A 198 -6.80 -3.51 -10.42
C GLU A 198 -5.92 -3.50 -11.67
N LYS A 199 -6.50 -3.18 -12.84
CA LYS A 199 -5.76 -3.04 -14.11
C LYS A 199 -4.63 -2.01 -14.08
N ARG A 200 -4.69 -1.05 -13.16
CA ARG A 200 -3.71 0.05 -13.02
C ARG A 200 -3.05 0.07 -11.64
N LYS A 201 -3.08 -1.05 -10.91
CA LYS A 201 -2.63 -1.15 -9.50
C LYS A 201 -1.17 -0.76 -9.25
N SER A 202 -0.30 -0.80 -10.27
CA SER A 202 1.10 -0.34 -10.17
C SER A 202 1.23 1.18 -10.26
N CYS A 203 0.22 1.86 -10.82
CA CYS A 203 0.17 3.30 -11.01
C CYS A 203 -0.66 4.01 -9.93
N ILE A 204 -1.16 3.29 -8.92
CA ILE A 204 -1.97 3.87 -7.85
C ILE A 204 -1.07 4.20 -6.66
N PRO A 205 -0.84 5.49 -6.34
CA PRO A 205 -0.05 5.90 -5.18
C PRO A 205 -0.80 5.56 -3.88
N LEU A 206 -0.08 5.42 -2.77
CA LEU A 206 -0.71 5.39 -1.44
C LEU A 206 -1.08 6.82 -1.06
N GLU A 207 -2.33 7.06 -0.65
CA GLU A 207 -2.84 8.40 -0.32
C GLU A 207 -3.27 8.49 1.14
N HIS A 208 -3.19 9.70 1.71
CA HIS A 208 -3.54 9.97 3.10
C HIS A 208 -4.94 9.47 3.49
N SER A 209 -5.93 9.62 2.61
CA SER A 209 -7.34 9.34 2.91
C SER A 209 -7.66 7.85 3.11
N TRP A 210 -6.79 6.94 2.70
CA TRP A 210 -7.03 5.50 2.82
C TRP A 210 -5.82 4.69 3.25
N ALA A 211 -4.67 5.33 3.51
CA ALA A 211 -3.52 4.68 4.11
C ALA A 211 -3.80 4.23 5.54
N THR A 212 -3.22 3.09 5.92
CA THR A 212 -3.35 2.50 7.25
C THR A 212 -1.99 2.19 7.82
N ILE A 213 -1.93 1.92 9.12
CA ILE A 213 -0.70 1.51 9.78
C ILE A 213 -0.14 0.23 9.14
N GLY A 214 -1.01 -0.69 8.70
CA GLY A 214 -0.59 -1.92 7.99
C GLY A 214 0.26 -1.66 6.74
N ASP A 215 0.03 -0.55 6.02
CA ASP A 215 0.81 -0.23 4.81
C ASP A 215 2.26 0.13 5.13
N LEU A 216 2.52 0.67 6.32
CA LEU A 216 3.88 1.00 6.79
C LEU A 216 4.72 -0.25 7.03
N LEU A 217 4.09 -1.41 7.21
CA LEU A 217 4.79 -2.67 7.40
C LEU A 217 5.23 -3.30 6.06
N THR A 218 5.07 -2.63 4.92
CA THR A 218 5.55 -3.11 3.61
C THR A 218 6.53 -2.09 3.01
N PRO A 219 7.72 -2.48 2.55
CA PRO A 219 8.28 -3.83 2.52
C PRO A 219 8.65 -4.38 3.90
N ASP A 220 8.97 -5.68 3.95
CA ASP A 220 9.51 -6.34 5.15
C ASP A 220 10.77 -5.62 5.67
N HIS A 221 11.04 -5.81 6.96
CA HIS A 221 12.29 -5.34 7.55
C HIS A 221 13.47 -6.16 7.01
N SER A 222 14.61 -5.51 6.76
CA SER A 222 15.80 -6.14 6.16
C SER A 222 16.54 -7.12 7.09
N GLY A 223 16.16 -7.19 8.36
CA GLY A 223 16.75 -8.06 9.38
C GLY A 223 15.86 -8.21 10.61
N TRP A 224 15.94 -9.35 11.28
CA TRP A 224 15.06 -9.68 12.41
C TRP A 224 15.88 -9.89 13.68
N GLY A 225 15.28 -9.68 14.85
CA GLY A 225 15.94 -9.98 16.13
C GLY A 225 16.02 -11.50 16.37
N LEU A 226 14.87 -12.16 16.33
CA LEU A 226 14.66 -13.58 16.55
C LEU A 226 13.68 -14.16 15.52
N ARG A 227 13.56 -15.49 15.48
CA ARG A 227 12.81 -16.22 14.44
C ARG A 227 11.29 -16.04 14.53
N GLY A 228 10.78 -15.50 15.64
CA GLY A 228 9.38 -15.14 15.85
C GLY A 228 9.01 -13.75 15.32
N ASP A 229 9.96 -12.83 15.19
CA ASP A 229 9.69 -11.43 14.79
C ASP A 229 9.01 -11.28 13.43
N PRO A 230 9.38 -12.03 12.36
CA PRO A 230 8.67 -11.96 11.08
C PRO A 230 7.18 -12.30 11.21
N TRP A 231 6.83 -13.22 12.10
CA TRP A 231 5.44 -13.64 12.30
C TRP A 231 4.63 -12.60 13.05
N LEU A 232 5.22 -11.94 14.05
CA LEU A 232 4.58 -10.81 14.70
C LEU A 232 4.41 -9.63 13.72
N TRP A 233 5.40 -9.37 12.87
CA TRP A 233 5.31 -8.36 11.82
C TRP A 233 4.16 -8.64 10.85
N MET A 234 4.01 -9.88 10.40
CA MET A 234 2.90 -10.31 9.53
C MET A 234 1.54 -10.20 10.24
N GLU A 235 1.44 -10.62 11.51
CA GLU A 235 0.22 -10.50 12.31
C GLU A 235 -0.17 -9.03 12.54
N MET A 236 0.82 -8.16 12.79
CA MET A 236 0.62 -6.71 12.89
C MET A 236 0.16 -6.11 11.58
N ARG A 237 0.83 -6.41 10.45
CA ARG A 237 0.43 -5.93 9.12
C ARG A 237 -1.04 -6.24 8.85
N LYS A 238 -1.46 -7.47 9.10
CA LYS A 238 -2.84 -7.91 8.88
C LYS A 238 -3.83 -7.22 9.82
N SER A 239 -3.56 -7.22 11.12
CA SER A 239 -4.47 -6.63 12.12
C SER A 239 -4.57 -5.09 12.02
N LEU A 240 -3.52 -4.43 11.55
CA LEU A 240 -3.45 -2.98 11.39
C LEU A 240 -3.84 -2.49 10.00
N SER A 241 -4.23 -3.40 9.09
CA SER A 241 -4.65 -3.07 7.71
C SER A 241 -5.95 -2.27 7.59
N ARG A 242 -6.64 -2.05 8.71
CA ARG A 242 -7.88 -1.26 8.83
C ARG A 242 -7.73 -0.07 9.76
N VAL A 243 -6.59 0.06 10.43
CA VAL A 243 -6.37 1.12 11.41
C VAL A 243 -5.79 2.32 10.66
N PRO A 244 -6.50 3.45 10.56
CA PRO A 244 -6.00 4.65 9.88
C PRO A 244 -4.68 5.10 10.50
N LEU A 245 -3.88 5.83 9.73
CA LEU A 245 -2.71 6.51 10.29
C LEU A 245 -3.18 7.56 11.31
N PRO A 246 -2.64 7.55 12.55
CA PRO A 246 -2.91 8.63 13.51
C PRO A 246 -2.40 9.98 13.00
N ASP A 247 -2.88 11.07 13.59
CA ASP A 247 -2.49 12.44 13.21
C ASP A 247 -1.05 12.76 13.59
N THR A 248 -0.50 12.12 14.63
CA THR A 248 0.86 12.37 15.12
C THR A 248 1.75 11.13 15.14
N LEU A 249 3.06 11.33 14.95
CA LEU A 249 4.05 10.24 15.06
C LEU A 249 4.13 9.68 16.49
N LYS A 250 3.84 10.52 17.49
CA LYS A 250 3.79 10.14 18.90
C LYS A 250 2.66 9.15 19.18
N GLU A 251 1.46 9.43 18.68
CA GLU A 251 0.31 8.51 18.78
C GLU A 251 0.58 7.20 18.03
N LEU A 252 1.16 7.29 16.82
CA LEU A 252 1.57 6.10 16.07
C LEU A 252 2.55 5.24 16.87
N THR A 253 3.55 5.86 17.49
CA THR A 253 4.54 5.17 18.34
C THR A 253 3.85 4.47 19.51
N ALA A 254 2.99 5.19 20.25
CA ALA A 254 2.27 4.63 21.38
C ALA A 254 1.36 3.46 20.98
N LEU A 255 0.64 3.60 19.87
CA LEU A 255 -0.24 2.55 19.33
C LEU A 255 0.58 1.31 18.96
N LEU A 256 1.67 1.46 18.21
CA LEU A 256 2.52 0.33 17.81
C LEU A 256 3.08 -0.40 19.02
N ARG A 257 3.57 0.31 20.04
CA ARG A 257 4.03 -0.29 21.30
C ARG A 257 2.94 -1.08 21.98
N ASN A 258 1.75 -0.50 22.14
CA ASN A 258 0.61 -1.17 22.77
C ASN A 258 0.20 -2.44 22.02
N VAL A 259 0.25 -2.40 20.68
CA VAL A 259 -0.02 -3.58 19.86
C VAL A 259 1.03 -4.67 20.08
N VAL A 260 2.32 -4.35 20.07
CA VAL A 260 3.36 -5.34 20.35
C VAL A 260 3.13 -5.98 21.72
N LEU A 261 2.98 -5.17 22.77
CA LEU A 261 2.75 -5.63 24.14
C LEU A 261 1.52 -6.54 24.26
N ALA A 262 0.39 -6.13 23.66
CA ALA A 262 -0.84 -6.92 23.67
C ALA A 262 -0.67 -8.27 22.92
N ARG A 263 0.10 -8.29 21.83
CA ARG A 263 0.30 -9.50 21.01
C ARG A 263 1.32 -10.46 21.59
N THR A 264 2.26 -9.96 22.40
CA THR A 264 3.26 -10.78 23.10
C THR A 264 2.85 -11.12 24.53
N ASN A 265 1.75 -10.55 25.04
CA ASN A 265 1.33 -10.64 26.44
C ASN A 265 2.44 -10.17 27.39
N SER A 266 3.08 -9.04 27.06
CA SER A 266 4.17 -8.43 27.80
C SER A 266 3.71 -7.11 28.43
N SER A 267 4.33 -6.72 29.56
CA SER A 267 4.06 -5.44 30.22
C SER A 267 4.96 -4.30 29.72
N MET A 268 6.19 -4.62 29.32
CA MET A 268 7.21 -3.67 28.87
C MET A 268 7.99 -4.24 27.67
N LEU A 269 8.67 -3.37 26.92
CA LEU A 269 9.50 -3.73 25.75
C LEU A 269 10.99 -3.72 26.09
N ASP A 270 11.34 -4.19 27.28
CA ASP A 270 12.69 -4.25 27.84
C ASP A 270 13.26 -5.68 27.91
N ASP A 271 12.40 -6.69 27.85
CA ASP A 271 12.79 -8.10 27.85
C ASP A 271 13.54 -8.50 26.57
N ASP A 272 14.59 -9.31 26.73
CA ASP A 272 15.45 -9.70 25.59
C ASP A 272 14.71 -10.64 24.62
N ALA A 273 13.87 -11.55 25.15
CA ALA A 273 13.10 -12.49 24.35
C ALA A 273 11.84 -13.00 25.05
N VAL A 274 10.73 -13.10 24.31
CA VAL A 274 9.48 -13.75 24.76
C VAL A 274 9.13 -14.90 23.82
N TYR A 275 8.82 -16.07 24.38
CA TYR A 275 8.36 -17.22 23.60
C TYR A 275 6.86 -17.16 23.35
N ILE A 276 6.49 -17.23 22.07
CA ILE A 276 5.11 -17.24 21.61
C ILE A 276 4.82 -18.54 20.83
N PRO A 277 4.08 -19.49 21.43
CA PRO A 277 3.86 -20.82 20.84
C PRO A 277 3.30 -20.80 19.41
N ARG A 278 2.36 -19.90 19.12
CA ARG A 278 1.73 -19.79 17.78
C ARG A 278 2.69 -19.38 16.65
N PHE A 279 3.86 -18.84 17.00
CA PHE A 279 4.91 -18.47 16.05
C PHE A 279 6.03 -19.53 15.95
N CYS A 280 5.90 -20.64 16.68
CA CYS A 280 6.85 -21.74 16.59
C CYS A 280 6.62 -22.53 15.29
N ARG A 281 7.69 -22.70 14.51
CA ARG A 281 7.73 -23.48 13.25
C ARG A 281 8.79 -24.58 13.29
N GLY A 282 9.26 -24.95 14.48
CA GLY A 282 10.36 -25.90 14.69
C GLY A 282 11.75 -25.25 14.64
N GLY A 283 12.73 -25.91 15.27
CA GLY A 283 14.13 -25.45 15.41
C GLY A 283 14.40 -24.59 16.65
N MET A 284 15.69 -24.36 16.95
CA MET A 284 16.12 -23.52 18.08
C MET A 284 15.66 -22.06 17.90
N SER A 285 15.13 -21.48 18.98
CA SER A 285 14.59 -20.12 19.07
C SER A 285 13.41 -19.82 18.13
N SER A 286 12.80 -20.86 17.55
CA SER A 286 11.53 -20.73 16.82
C SER A 286 10.44 -20.22 17.76
N GLY A 287 9.61 -19.30 17.29
CA GLY A 287 8.57 -18.66 18.11
C GLY A 287 9.06 -17.66 19.17
N HIS A 288 10.37 -17.41 19.30
CA HIS A 288 10.86 -16.35 20.18
C HIS A 288 10.86 -14.99 19.47
N ILE A 289 10.41 -13.95 20.16
CA ILE A 289 10.35 -12.55 19.70
C ILE A 289 11.28 -11.72 20.55
N SER A 290 12.04 -10.79 19.95
CA SER A 290 12.90 -9.89 20.70
C SER A 290 12.21 -8.55 20.95
N LEU A 291 11.77 -8.28 22.19
CA LEU A 291 11.07 -7.02 22.48
C LEU A 291 12.00 -5.82 22.33
N ARG A 292 13.29 -6.01 22.64
CA ARG A 292 14.34 -5.01 22.38
C ARG A 292 14.46 -4.66 20.89
N PHE A 293 14.38 -5.63 19.98
CA PHE A 293 14.36 -5.35 18.54
C PHE A 293 13.15 -4.50 18.15
N TRP A 294 11.97 -4.83 18.70
CA TRP A 294 10.75 -4.09 18.44
C TRP A 294 10.84 -2.64 18.91
N GLU A 295 11.35 -2.44 20.12
CA GLU A 295 11.54 -1.12 20.72
C GLU A 295 12.56 -0.26 19.97
N GLN A 296 13.73 -0.83 19.68
CA GLN A 296 14.89 -0.06 19.22
C GLN A 296 15.01 0.05 17.71
N LYS A 297 14.32 -0.82 16.94
CA LYS A 297 14.46 -0.89 15.48
C LYS A 297 13.14 -0.95 14.75
N ALA A 298 12.29 -1.94 15.05
CA ALA A 298 11.09 -2.18 14.26
C ALA A 298 10.11 -1.00 14.35
N ILE A 299 9.70 -0.59 15.57
CA ILE A 299 8.77 0.52 15.77
C ILE A 299 9.34 1.84 15.22
N PRO A 300 10.58 2.24 15.54
CA PRO A 300 11.18 3.44 14.94
C PRO A 300 11.16 3.43 13.41
N SER A 301 11.47 2.30 12.77
CA SER A 301 11.45 2.20 11.31
C SER A 301 10.04 2.36 10.72
N ILE A 302 9.01 1.83 11.38
CA ILE A 302 7.60 1.98 10.95
C ILE A 302 7.17 3.45 11.11
N VAL A 303 7.54 4.10 12.21
CA VAL A 303 7.23 5.51 12.47
C VAL A 303 7.92 6.42 11.45
N GLN A 304 9.18 6.13 11.12
CA GLN A 304 9.92 6.87 10.10
C GLN A 304 9.27 6.79 8.72
N ARG A 305 8.77 5.61 8.34
CA ARG A 305 8.01 5.42 7.09
C ARG A 305 6.74 6.29 7.05
N ALA A 306 6.07 6.48 8.18
CA ALA A 306 4.92 7.38 8.26
C ALA A 306 5.33 8.85 8.04
N GLY A 307 6.47 9.26 8.59
CA GLY A 307 7.05 10.59 8.35
C GLY A 307 7.30 10.84 6.86
N TRP A 308 7.91 9.88 6.16
CA TRP A 308 8.16 9.97 4.72
C TRP A 308 6.87 10.07 3.91
N LEU A 309 5.82 9.32 4.26
CA LEU A 309 4.52 9.45 3.56
C LEU A 309 3.90 10.83 3.75
N ARG A 310 3.98 11.40 4.96
CA ARG A 310 3.46 12.75 5.26
C ARG A 310 4.17 13.83 4.45
N GLU A 311 5.50 13.74 4.38
CA GLU A 311 6.31 14.64 3.55
C GLU A 311 5.95 14.50 2.06
N MET A 312 5.84 13.26 1.56
CA MET A 312 5.43 12.97 0.19
C MET A 312 4.03 13.52 -0.14
N TRP A 313 3.10 13.50 0.81
CA TRP A 313 1.77 14.07 0.65
C TRP A 313 1.73 15.60 0.76
N GLY A 314 2.83 16.25 1.12
CA GLY A 314 2.88 17.70 1.40
C GLY A 314 2.17 18.10 2.70
N ALA A 315 1.86 17.13 3.56
CA ALA A 315 1.30 17.35 4.88
C ALA A 315 2.46 17.43 5.88
N GLY A 316 3.07 18.61 6.02
CA GLY A 316 4.08 18.84 7.06
C GLY A 316 3.56 18.43 8.45
N GLU A 317 4.45 17.98 9.33
CA GLU A 317 4.12 17.66 10.73
C GLU A 317 3.39 18.85 11.35
N ARG A 318 2.08 18.71 11.61
CA ARG A 318 1.45 19.55 12.63
C ARG A 318 2.03 19.04 13.94
N GLY A 319 3.01 19.79 14.45
CA GLY A 319 3.71 19.51 15.70
C GLY A 319 2.80 19.43 16.92
#